data_AF-A0A8S3E8K4-F1
#
_entry.id   AF-A0A8S3E8K4-F1
#
_cell.length_a   1.000
_cell.length_b   1.000
_cell.length_c   1.000
_cell.angle_alpha   90.00
_cell.angle_beta   90.00
_cell.angle_gamma   90.00
#
_symmetry.space_group_name_H-M   'P 1'
#
loop_
_entity.id
_entity.type
_entity.pdbx_description
1 polymer ?
#
loop_
_entity_poly.entity_id
_entity_poly.type
_entity_poly.pdbx_seq_one_letter_code
_entity_poly.pdbx_strand_id
1 'polypeptide(L)'
;LPIQNELLRICRLLIEKCQQQLEPYAYRIFKCILSLLSIVENDELKQQCKQTLTDLASKTFENSSLNQMYEKFASQLFDDLKQTSNDWLRSSRDRFIFETFIMQAESSNRFFLPDIIEILRSVMNPDRDSEVRNQCLLIIANLLQFIDDTDTTLIISPHLTVVIDECILPNMRWKAGRTAAAIRATAIGTLWSLFQAKSFSFEQVRE
;
A
#
# COMPACT_ATOMS: atom_id res chain seq x y z
N LEU A 1 -6.45 21.75 6.65
CA LEU A 1 -5.41 22.70 6.19
C LEU A 1 -4.52 23.23 7.33
N PRO A 2 -4.98 24.04 8.30
CA PRO A 2 -4.05 24.61 9.30
C PRO A 2 -3.38 23.55 10.17
N ILE A 3 -4.14 22.56 10.66
CA ILE A 3 -3.60 21.48 11.50
C ILE A 3 -2.59 20.61 10.73
N GLN A 4 -2.83 20.32 9.44
CA GLN A 4 -1.93 19.52 8.62
C GLN A 4 -0.60 20.25 8.39
N ASN A 5 -0.65 21.55 8.14
CA ASN A 5 0.54 22.40 8.01
C ASN A 5 1.34 22.47 9.31
N GLU A 6 0.67 22.67 10.46
CA GLU A 6 1.35 22.72 11.75
C GLU A 6 1.97 21.37 12.13
N LEU A 7 1.28 20.25 11.87
CA LEU A 7 1.84 18.91 12.12
C LEU A 7 3.09 18.65 11.25
N LEU A 8 3.04 19.01 9.96
CA LEU A 8 4.20 18.87 9.09
C LEU A 8 5.36 19.77 9.56
N ARG A 9 5.05 21.00 9.98
CA ARG A 9 6.03 21.93 10.55
C ARG A 9 6.69 21.37 11.80
N ILE A 10 5.92 20.77 12.71
CA ILE A 10 6.45 20.10 13.90
C ILE A 10 7.39 18.96 13.50
N CYS A 11 7.00 18.12 12.53
CA CYS A 11 7.85 17.03 12.03
C CYS A 11 9.18 17.58 11.48
N ARG A 12 9.15 18.65 10.68
CA ARG A 12 10.36 19.31 10.15
C ARG A 12 11.26 19.83 11.26
N LEU A 13 10.68 20.53 12.25
CA LEU A 13 11.43 21.04 13.39
C LEU A 13 12.09 19.92 14.20
N LEU A 14 11.39 18.79 14.42
CA LEU A 14 11.97 17.63 15.08
C LEU A 14 13.15 17.06 14.28
N ILE A 15 12.99 16.89 12.97
CA ILE A 15 14.05 16.41 12.07
C ILE A 15 15.28 17.35 12.10
N GLU A 16 15.06 18.67 12.12
CA GLU A 16 16.14 19.65 12.17
C GLU A 16 16.87 19.70 13.52
N LYS A 17 16.14 19.59 14.63
CA LYS A 17 16.69 19.75 15.98
C LYS A 17 17.26 18.46 16.56
N CYS A 18 16.71 17.30 16.21
CA CYS A 18 17.10 16.03 16.83
C CYS A 18 18.38 15.41 16.23
N GLN A 19 18.83 15.80 15.03
CA GLN A 19 20.10 15.37 14.40
C GLN A 19 20.51 13.92 14.76
N GLN A 20 21.52 13.74 15.62
CA GLN A 20 22.10 12.44 16.02
C GLN A 20 21.19 11.57 16.92
N GLN A 21 20.11 12.12 17.48
CA GLN A 21 19.13 11.41 18.31
C GLN A 21 17.82 11.12 17.57
N LEU A 22 17.82 11.24 16.24
CA LEU A 22 16.60 11.09 15.43
C LEU A 22 16.16 9.63 15.27
N GLU A 23 17.10 8.68 15.23
CA GLU A 23 16.81 7.26 14.92
C GLU A 23 15.69 6.63 15.79
N PRO A 24 15.67 6.79 17.13
CA PRO A 24 14.63 6.19 17.97
C PRO A 24 13.22 6.73 17.68
N TYR A 25 13.10 7.93 17.10
CA TYR A 25 11.83 8.59 16.81
C TYR A 25 11.47 8.55 15.33
N ALA A 26 12.41 8.13 14.47
CA ALA A 26 12.27 8.20 13.01
C ALA A 26 11.03 7.43 12.52
N TYR A 27 10.74 6.25 13.07
CA TYR A 27 9.52 5.50 12.71
C TYR A 27 8.23 6.29 13.01
N ARG A 28 8.15 6.96 14.17
CA ARG A 28 6.95 7.72 14.57
C ARG A 28 6.76 8.94 13.67
N ILE A 29 7.86 9.61 13.33
CA ILE A 29 7.85 10.77 12.41
C ILE A 29 7.47 10.31 11.00
N PHE A 30 8.06 9.21 10.53
CA PHE A 30 7.72 8.57 9.26
C PHE A 30 6.23 8.26 9.17
N LYS A 31 5.68 7.52 10.15
CA LYS A 31 4.26 7.16 10.19
C LYS A 31 3.36 8.39 10.25
N CYS A 32 3.76 9.43 10.98
CA CYS A 32 3.02 10.69 11.04
C CYS A 32 2.96 11.39 9.67
N ILE A 33 4.11 11.55 9.00
CA ILE A 33 4.17 12.20 7.69
C ILE A 33 3.43 11.35 6.64
N LEU A 34 3.56 10.02 6.68
CA LEU A 34 2.85 9.11 5.79
C LEU A 34 1.33 9.20 5.99
N SER A 35 0.88 9.31 7.25
CA SER A 35 -0.54 9.54 7.57
C SER A 35 -1.03 10.88 7.02
N LEU A 36 -0.24 11.95 7.11
CA LEU A 36 -0.56 13.24 6.50
C LEU A 36 -0.65 13.13 4.98
N LEU A 37 0.35 12.50 4.35
CA LEU A 37 0.38 12.29 2.90
C LEU A 37 -0.85 11.54 2.41
N SER A 38 -1.38 10.62 3.22
CA SER A 38 -2.56 9.80 2.88
C SER A 38 -3.90 10.54 2.87
N ILE A 39 -3.98 11.72 3.48
CA ILE A 39 -5.25 12.49 3.63
C ILE A 39 -5.19 13.89 3.01
N VAL A 40 -4.00 14.36 2.65
CA VAL A 40 -3.84 15.71 2.09
C VAL A 40 -4.26 15.70 0.63
N GLU A 41 -5.19 16.59 0.27
CA GLU A 41 -5.63 16.76 -1.13
C GLU A 41 -4.79 17.80 -1.88
N ASN A 42 -4.25 18.80 -1.17
CA ASN A 42 -3.46 19.89 -1.74
C ASN A 42 -2.08 19.38 -2.23
N ASP A 43 -1.79 19.58 -3.52
CA ASP A 43 -0.58 19.04 -4.15
C ASP A 43 0.71 19.67 -3.65
N GLU A 44 0.71 20.96 -3.32
CA GLU A 44 1.87 21.63 -2.71
C GLU A 44 2.21 20.97 -1.36
N LEU A 45 1.20 20.73 -0.53
CA LEU A 45 1.37 20.09 0.77
C LEU A 45 1.77 18.61 0.65
N LYS A 46 1.29 17.88 -0.37
CA LYS A 46 1.77 16.53 -0.69
C LYS A 46 3.26 16.54 -1.04
N GLN A 47 3.68 17.44 -1.93
CA GLN A 47 5.09 17.58 -2.30
C GLN A 47 5.95 17.90 -1.09
N GLN A 48 5.47 18.80 -0.23
CA GLN A 48 6.10 19.14 1.03
C GLN A 48 6.23 17.95 2.00
N CYS A 49 5.23 17.07 2.08
CA CYS A 49 5.31 15.83 2.85
C CYS A 49 6.37 14.89 2.28
N LYS A 50 6.38 14.67 0.95
CA LYS A 50 7.37 13.82 0.27
C LYS A 50 8.79 14.32 0.50
N GLN A 51 9.02 15.62 0.38
CA GLN A 51 10.33 16.21 0.64
C GLN A 51 10.76 16.04 2.09
N THR A 52 9.83 16.18 3.04
CA THR A 52 10.12 15.96 4.47
C THR A 52 10.46 14.49 4.76
N LEU A 53 9.87 13.53 4.03
CA LEU A 53 10.27 12.12 4.12
C LEU A 53 11.70 11.89 3.59
N THR A 54 12.06 12.54 2.50
CA THR A 54 13.44 12.51 1.98
C THR A 54 14.44 13.12 2.97
N ASP A 55 14.07 14.23 3.60
CA ASP A 55 14.90 14.86 4.64
C ASP A 55 15.05 13.96 5.87
N LEU A 56 13.97 13.29 6.30
CA LEU A 56 14.01 12.30 7.37
C LEU A 56 14.96 11.16 7.03
N ALA A 57 14.87 10.59 5.82
CA ALA A 57 15.73 9.49 5.39
C ALA A 57 17.22 9.88 5.42
N SER A 58 17.56 11.02 4.80
CA SER A 58 18.95 11.49 4.68
C SER A 58 19.61 11.85 6.03
N LYS A 59 18.80 12.27 7.02
CA LYS A 59 19.30 12.63 8.36
C LYS A 59 19.29 11.48 9.36
N THR A 60 18.51 10.44 9.10
CA THR A 60 18.41 9.29 10.02
C THR A 60 19.45 8.21 9.67
N PHE A 61 19.73 8.01 8.39
CA PHE A 61 20.63 6.95 7.94
C PHE A 61 21.70 7.54 7.01
N GLU A 62 22.96 7.31 7.34
CA GLU A 62 24.09 7.80 6.54
C GLU A 62 24.02 7.21 5.11
N ASN A 63 23.97 8.07 4.10
CA ASN A 63 23.93 7.72 2.68
C ASN A 63 22.71 6.90 2.22
N SER A 64 21.60 6.90 2.99
CA SER A 64 20.42 6.12 2.60
C SER A 64 19.46 6.87 1.68
N SER A 65 18.86 6.11 0.78
CA SER A 65 17.74 6.56 -0.04
C SER A 65 16.42 6.48 0.73
N LEU A 66 15.42 7.22 0.24
CA LEU A 66 14.04 7.12 0.75
C LEU A 66 13.52 5.67 0.71
N ASN A 67 13.87 4.89 -0.32
CA ASN A 67 13.45 3.49 -0.46
C ASN A 67 13.97 2.61 0.68
N GLN A 68 15.22 2.79 1.11
CA GLN A 68 15.77 2.04 2.24
C GLN A 68 15.04 2.35 3.55
N MET A 69 14.53 3.58 3.73
CA MET A 69 13.69 3.91 4.88
C MET A 69 12.34 3.19 4.81
N TYR A 70 11.71 3.13 3.62
CA TYR A 70 10.50 2.34 3.41
C TYR A 70 10.73 0.86 3.73
N GLU A 71 11.84 0.28 3.26
CA GLU A 71 12.22 -1.11 3.56
C GLU A 71 12.45 -1.34 5.06
N LYS A 72 13.18 -0.44 5.73
CA LYS A 72 13.47 -0.56 7.17
C LYS A 72 12.21 -0.48 8.04
N PHE A 73 11.26 0.37 7.68
CA PHE A 73 10.04 0.59 8.45
C PHE A 73 8.84 -0.23 7.97
N ALA A 74 8.96 -0.97 6.85
CA ALA A 74 7.89 -1.77 6.27
C ALA A 74 7.32 -2.78 7.28
N SER A 75 8.16 -3.64 7.86
CA SER A 75 7.71 -4.70 8.78
C SER A 75 6.93 -4.12 9.95
N GLN A 76 7.47 -3.11 10.64
CA GLN A 76 6.78 -2.48 11.76
C GLN A 76 5.47 -1.80 11.34
N LEU A 77 5.43 -1.18 10.15
CA LEU A 77 4.19 -0.59 9.64
C LEU A 77 3.15 -1.68 9.34
N PHE A 78 3.52 -2.76 8.68
CA PHE A 78 2.59 -3.83 8.35
C PHE A 78 2.08 -4.56 9.58
N ASP A 79 2.90 -4.76 10.61
CA ASP A 79 2.46 -5.32 11.89
C ASP A 79 1.36 -4.46 12.53
N ASP A 80 1.50 -3.14 12.50
CA ASP A 80 0.48 -2.21 12.98
C ASP A 80 -0.80 -2.27 12.12
N LEU A 81 -0.67 -2.34 10.80
CA LEU A 81 -1.80 -2.35 9.87
C LEU A 81 -2.59 -3.68 9.92
N LYS A 82 -1.90 -4.81 10.08
CA LYS A 82 -2.54 -6.13 10.20
C LYS A 82 -3.49 -6.19 11.39
N GLN A 83 -3.13 -5.57 12.52
CA GLN A 83 -3.95 -5.53 13.73
C GLN A 83 -5.32 -4.90 13.51
N THR A 84 -5.44 -3.93 12.59
CA THR A 84 -6.71 -3.22 12.34
C THR A 84 -7.39 -3.62 11.04
N SER A 85 -6.69 -4.33 10.15
CA SER A 85 -7.15 -4.69 8.78
C SER A 85 -8.53 -5.33 8.72
N ASN A 86 -8.89 -6.14 9.72
CA ASN A 86 -10.16 -6.84 9.78
C ASN A 86 -11.37 -5.90 9.88
N ASP A 87 -11.19 -4.72 10.47
CA ASP A 87 -12.28 -3.79 10.79
C ASP A 87 -12.20 -2.50 9.96
N TRP A 88 -11.47 -2.55 8.83
CA TRP A 88 -11.37 -1.40 7.95
C TRP A 88 -12.72 -1.05 7.31
N LEU A 89 -13.00 0.25 7.34
CA LEU A 89 -14.10 0.91 6.64
C LEU A 89 -13.51 1.89 5.64
N ARG A 90 -14.37 2.45 4.79
CA ARG A 90 -13.99 3.48 3.80
C ARG A 90 -13.11 4.59 4.40
N SER A 91 -13.48 5.07 5.58
CA SER A 91 -12.83 6.19 6.28
C SER A 91 -11.68 5.79 7.20
N SER A 92 -11.31 4.50 7.25
CA SER A 92 -10.23 4.02 8.12
C SER A 92 -8.89 4.62 7.72
N ARG A 93 -8.24 5.27 8.69
CA ARG A 93 -6.92 5.90 8.50
C ARG A 93 -5.86 4.89 8.05
N ASP A 94 -5.85 3.72 8.66
CA ASP A 94 -4.88 2.66 8.36
C ASP A 94 -5.02 2.15 6.92
N ARG A 95 -6.24 2.13 6.37
CA ARG A 95 -6.49 1.85 4.95
C ARG A 95 -5.81 2.87 4.03
N PHE A 96 -5.95 4.16 4.33
CA PHE A 96 -5.30 5.22 3.55
C PHE A 96 -3.77 5.16 3.66
N ILE A 97 -3.24 4.85 4.84
CA ILE A 97 -1.81 4.68 5.06
C ILE A 97 -1.28 3.50 4.23
N PHE A 98 -1.97 2.36 4.24
CA PHE A 98 -1.64 1.19 3.43
C PHE A 98 -1.58 1.51 1.93
N GLU A 99 -2.63 2.16 1.41
CA GLU A 99 -2.70 2.58 0.02
C GLU A 99 -1.55 3.54 -0.35
N THR A 100 -1.31 4.54 0.50
CA THR A 100 -0.24 5.52 0.28
C THR A 100 1.14 4.88 0.31
N PHE A 101 1.37 3.95 1.25
CA PHE A 101 2.63 3.23 1.35
C PHE A 101 2.94 2.46 0.07
N ILE A 102 1.96 1.69 -0.43
CA ILE A 102 2.10 0.93 -1.68
C ILE A 102 2.42 1.87 -2.86
N MET A 103 1.72 3.00 -2.96
CA MET A 103 1.94 3.98 -4.02
C MET A 103 3.29 4.70 -3.92
N GLN A 104 3.87 4.87 -2.72
CA GLN A 104 5.15 5.56 -2.57
C GLN A 104 6.35 4.61 -2.65
N ALA A 105 6.19 3.35 -2.24
CA ALA A 105 7.29 2.41 -2.21
C ALA A 105 7.57 1.77 -3.58
N GLU A 106 6.63 1.84 -4.53
CA GLU A 106 6.69 1.40 -5.94
C GLU A 106 7.56 0.15 -6.16
N SER A 107 8.83 0.34 -6.51
CA SER A 107 9.80 -0.74 -6.77
C SER A 107 10.05 -1.65 -5.55
N SER A 108 9.98 -1.13 -4.33
CA SER A 108 10.26 -1.86 -3.10
C SER A 108 9.12 -2.82 -2.70
N ASN A 109 7.93 -2.65 -3.29
CA ASN A 109 6.74 -3.46 -2.97
C ASN A 109 6.98 -4.96 -3.02
N ARG A 110 7.84 -5.42 -3.93
CA ARG A 110 8.20 -6.84 -4.09
C ARG A 110 8.72 -7.48 -2.80
N PHE A 111 9.40 -6.73 -1.93
CA PHE A 111 10.04 -7.26 -0.73
C PHE A 111 9.06 -7.55 0.41
N PHE A 112 7.86 -6.97 0.36
CA PHE A 112 6.84 -7.08 1.41
C PHE A 112 5.48 -7.50 0.86
N LEU A 113 5.48 -8.16 -0.31
CA LEU A 113 4.28 -8.80 -0.86
C LEU A 113 3.61 -9.79 0.10
N PRO A 114 4.33 -10.63 0.88
CA PRO A 114 3.68 -11.49 1.86
C PRO A 114 2.79 -10.71 2.84
N ASP A 115 3.30 -9.59 3.36
CA ASP A 115 2.57 -8.73 4.31
C ASP A 115 1.38 -8.01 3.65
N ILE A 116 1.57 -7.51 2.42
CA ILE A 116 0.49 -6.92 1.62
C ILE A 116 -0.62 -7.94 1.40
N ILE A 117 -0.27 -9.16 0.99
CA ILE A 117 -1.25 -10.20 0.67
C ILE A 117 -2.01 -10.65 1.90
N GLU A 118 -1.35 -10.75 3.06
CA GLU A 118 -2.03 -11.06 4.31
C GLU A 118 -3.12 -10.03 4.65
N ILE A 119 -2.81 -8.74 4.51
CA ILE A 119 -3.80 -7.65 4.68
C ILE A 119 -4.91 -7.76 3.64
N LEU A 120 -4.56 -7.98 2.38
CA LEU A 120 -5.55 -8.12 1.31
C LEU A 120 -6.48 -9.30 1.56
N ARG A 121 -6.00 -10.47 1.99
CA ARG A 121 -6.83 -11.64 2.30
C ARG A 121 -7.86 -11.33 3.40
N SER A 122 -7.43 -10.63 4.44
CA SER A 122 -8.29 -10.18 5.55
C SER A 122 -9.43 -9.29 5.05
N VAL A 123 -9.08 -8.30 4.21
CA VAL A 123 -10.00 -7.27 3.73
C VAL A 123 -10.91 -7.76 2.60
N MET A 124 -10.42 -8.68 1.76
CA MET A 124 -11.09 -9.14 0.53
C MET A 124 -12.19 -10.18 0.76
N ASN A 125 -12.41 -10.62 2.00
CA ASN A 125 -13.50 -11.52 2.34
C ASN A 125 -14.87 -10.95 1.88
N PRO A 126 -15.69 -11.70 1.11
CA PRO A 126 -16.94 -11.21 0.55
C PRO A 126 -18.00 -10.67 1.52
N ASP A 127 -17.86 -10.97 2.82
CA ASP A 127 -18.75 -10.52 3.88
C ASP A 127 -18.26 -9.23 4.57
N ARG A 128 -17.08 -8.71 4.17
CA ARG A 128 -16.53 -7.43 4.62
C ARG A 128 -17.10 -6.24 3.82
N ASP A 129 -16.75 -5.04 4.27
CA ASP A 129 -17.16 -3.78 3.66
C ASP A 129 -16.91 -3.76 2.14
N SER A 130 -17.97 -3.50 1.38
CA SER A 130 -17.92 -3.56 -0.09
C SER A 130 -17.04 -2.47 -0.71
N GLU A 131 -16.94 -1.31 -0.07
CA GLU A 131 -16.21 -0.17 -0.62
C GLU A 131 -14.71 -0.34 -0.40
N VAL A 132 -14.32 -0.82 0.78
CA VAL A 132 -12.92 -1.17 1.06
C VAL A 132 -12.42 -2.24 0.10
N ARG A 133 -13.22 -3.30 -0.14
CA ARG A 133 -12.89 -4.33 -1.13
C ARG A 133 -12.72 -3.78 -2.53
N ASN A 134 -13.63 -2.90 -2.95
CA ASN A 134 -13.53 -2.26 -4.26
C ASN A 134 -12.23 -1.46 -4.40
N GLN A 135 -11.83 -0.73 -3.36
CA GLN A 135 -10.56 0.00 -3.37
C GLN A 135 -9.35 -0.94 -3.40
N CYS A 136 -9.37 -2.01 -2.62
CA CYS A 136 -8.30 -3.01 -2.61
C CYS A 136 -8.14 -3.69 -3.97
N LEU A 137 -9.21 -3.91 -4.74
CA LEU A 137 -9.12 -4.41 -6.12
C LEU A 137 -8.38 -3.46 -7.05
N LEU A 138 -8.54 -2.15 -6.87
CA LEU A 138 -7.79 -1.13 -7.62
C LEU A 138 -6.32 -1.10 -7.19
N ILE A 139 -6.04 -1.22 -5.90
CA ILE A 139 -4.67 -1.34 -5.37
C ILE A 139 -3.98 -2.57 -5.96
N ILE A 140 -4.67 -3.72 -6.01
CA ILE A 140 -4.14 -4.94 -6.66
C ILE A 140 -3.87 -4.65 -8.13
N ALA A 141 -4.81 -4.06 -8.87
CA ALA A 141 -4.60 -3.74 -10.29
C ALA A 141 -3.34 -2.87 -10.51
N ASN A 142 -3.08 -1.90 -9.63
CA ASN A 142 -1.88 -1.07 -9.68
C ASN A 142 -0.62 -1.86 -9.32
N LEU A 143 -0.66 -2.67 -8.26
CA LEU A 143 0.47 -3.54 -7.87
C LEU A 143 0.93 -4.44 -9.02
N LEU A 144 -0.03 -4.96 -9.79
CA LEU A 144 0.23 -5.84 -10.93
C LEU A 144 0.90 -5.14 -12.11
N GLN A 145 0.73 -3.82 -12.27
CA GLN A 145 1.42 -3.06 -13.31
C GLN A 145 2.93 -2.98 -13.08
N PHE A 146 3.40 -3.18 -11.85
CA PHE A 146 4.83 -3.19 -11.54
C PHE A 146 5.50 -4.55 -11.84
N ILE A 147 4.74 -5.56 -12.32
CA ILE A 147 5.21 -6.91 -12.68
C ILE A 147 5.57 -6.98 -14.17
N ASP A 148 6.35 -6.02 -14.65
CA ASP A 148 6.80 -5.96 -16.05
C ASP A 148 8.21 -6.53 -16.28
N ASP A 149 8.89 -6.98 -15.22
CA ASP A 149 10.23 -7.57 -15.31
C ASP A 149 10.22 -9.10 -15.05
N THR A 150 10.92 -9.85 -15.89
CA THR A 150 10.98 -11.32 -15.88
C THR A 150 11.46 -11.90 -14.54
N ASP A 151 12.42 -11.25 -13.88
CA ASP A 151 12.93 -11.68 -12.56
C ASP A 151 11.90 -11.43 -11.45
N THR A 152 11.11 -10.36 -11.59
CA THR A 152 10.04 -10.02 -10.65
C THR A 152 8.88 -11.03 -10.76
N THR A 153 8.64 -11.58 -11.94
CA THR A 153 7.59 -12.59 -12.16
C THR A 153 7.83 -13.88 -11.36
N LEU A 154 9.08 -14.36 -11.28
CA LEU A 154 9.41 -15.58 -10.53
C LEU A 154 9.19 -15.43 -9.02
N ILE A 155 9.47 -14.23 -8.49
CA ILE A 155 9.27 -13.92 -7.06
C ILE A 155 7.77 -13.79 -6.74
N ILE A 156 6.97 -13.28 -7.67
CA ILE A 156 5.55 -12.96 -7.45
C ILE A 156 4.63 -14.12 -7.84
N SER A 157 5.06 -15.05 -8.70
CA SER A 157 4.23 -16.15 -9.19
C SER A 157 3.55 -16.97 -8.07
N PRO A 158 4.23 -17.38 -6.97
CA PRO A 158 3.58 -18.13 -5.87
C PRO A 158 2.51 -17.31 -5.15
N HIS A 159 2.72 -15.99 -5.08
CA HIS A 159 1.82 -15.04 -4.46
C HIS A 159 0.60 -14.73 -5.34
N LEU A 160 0.77 -14.85 -6.66
CA LEU A 160 -0.24 -14.49 -7.65
C LEU A 160 -1.43 -15.45 -7.62
N THR A 161 -1.17 -16.75 -7.49
CA THR A 161 -2.22 -17.77 -7.32
C THR A 161 -3.06 -17.46 -6.08
N VAL A 162 -2.43 -17.13 -4.95
CA VAL A 162 -3.12 -16.74 -3.72
C VAL A 162 -3.97 -15.49 -3.93
N VAL A 163 -3.45 -14.46 -4.61
CA VAL A 163 -4.20 -13.24 -4.90
C VAL A 163 -5.41 -13.52 -5.80
N ILE A 164 -5.26 -14.37 -6.83
CA ILE A 164 -6.37 -14.74 -7.71
C ILE A 164 -7.44 -15.50 -6.91
N ASP A 165 -7.05 -16.59 -6.26
CA ASP A 165 -7.98 -17.55 -5.64
C ASP A 165 -8.64 -17.01 -4.37
N GLU A 166 -7.88 -16.29 -3.55
CA GLU A 166 -8.34 -15.85 -2.23
C GLU A 166 -8.80 -14.39 -2.20
N CYS A 167 -8.36 -13.55 -3.13
CA CYS A 167 -8.76 -12.14 -3.17
C CYS A 167 -9.71 -11.84 -4.34
N ILE A 168 -9.32 -12.14 -5.58
CA ILE A 168 -10.07 -11.69 -6.77
C ILE A 168 -11.32 -12.55 -7.01
N LEU A 169 -11.17 -13.88 -7.16
CA LEU A 169 -12.27 -14.79 -7.51
C LEU A 169 -13.45 -14.77 -6.53
N PRO A 170 -13.26 -14.69 -5.20
CA PRO A 170 -14.38 -14.62 -4.26
C PRO A 170 -15.27 -13.39 -4.48
N ASN A 171 -14.72 -12.30 -5.01
CA ASN A 171 -15.41 -11.05 -5.31
C ASN A 171 -16.06 -11.02 -6.70
N MET A 172 -15.83 -12.05 -7.54
CA MET A 172 -16.51 -12.22 -8.83
C MET A 172 -17.83 -12.99 -8.74
N ARG A 173 -18.08 -13.65 -7.59
CA ARG A 173 -19.30 -14.45 -7.39
C ARG A 173 -20.55 -13.61 -7.63
N TRP A 174 -21.50 -14.19 -8.36
CA TRP A 174 -22.74 -13.49 -8.66
C TRP A 174 -23.55 -13.28 -7.37
N LYS A 175 -23.86 -12.01 -7.08
CA LYS A 175 -24.83 -11.59 -6.09
C LYS A 175 -25.70 -10.49 -6.73
N ALA A 176 -26.99 -10.48 -6.41
CA ALA A 176 -27.90 -9.44 -6.87
C ALA A 176 -27.59 -8.09 -6.20
N GLY A 177 -27.90 -6.98 -6.88
CA GLY A 177 -27.75 -5.62 -6.36
C GLY A 177 -26.67 -4.80 -7.06
N ARG A 178 -26.82 -3.47 -7.01
CA ARG A 178 -25.94 -2.52 -7.70
C ARG A 178 -24.49 -2.57 -7.19
N THR A 179 -24.32 -2.59 -5.86
CA THR A 179 -22.99 -2.67 -5.22
C THR A 179 -22.27 -3.97 -5.58
N ALA A 180 -22.98 -5.10 -5.54
CA ALA A 180 -22.43 -6.39 -5.93
C ALA A 180 -22.04 -6.44 -7.43
N ALA A 181 -22.84 -5.82 -8.29
CA ALA A 181 -22.52 -5.69 -9.72
C ALA A 181 -21.27 -4.83 -9.97
N ALA A 182 -21.12 -3.72 -9.23
CA ALA A 182 -19.95 -2.85 -9.31
C ALA A 182 -18.67 -3.57 -8.86
N ILE A 183 -18.68 -4.23 -7.70
CA ILE A 183 -17.53 -5.01 -7.21
C ILE A 183 -17.12 -6.09 -8.23
N ARG A 184 -18.10 -6.82 -8.78
CA ARG A 184 -17.82 -7.85 -9.79
C ARG A 184 -17.17 -7.25 -11.04
N ALA A 185 -17.66 -6.10 -11.51
CA ALA A 185 -17.06 -5.42 -12.65
C ALA A 185 -15.61 -4.99 -12.37
N THR A 186 -15.34 -4.43 -11.19
CA THR A 186 -13.98 -4.09 -10.75
C THR A 186 -13.10 -5.33 -10.65
N ALA A 187 -13.58 -6.43 -10.05
CA ALA A 187 -12.81 -7.66 -9.92
C ALA A 187 -12.46 -8.29 -11.27
N ILE A 188 -13.41 -8.31 -12.22
CA ILE A 188 -13.15 -8.71 -13.61
C ILE A 188 -12.12 -7.78 -14.25
N GLY A 189 -12.24 -6.46 -14.04
CA GLY A 189 -11.27 -5.47 -14.53
C GLY A 189 -9.86 -5.72 -13.98
N THR A 190 -9.72 -5.97 -12.69
CA THR A 190 -8.45 -6.31 -12.03
C THR A 190 -7.85 -7.59 -12.60
N LEU A 191 -8.66 -8.64 -12.78
CA LEU A 191 -8.22 -9.89 -13.40
C LEU A 191 -7.80 -9.69 -14.87
N TRP A 192 -8.50 -8.83 -15.60
CA TRP A 192 -8.15 -8.48 -16.96
C TRP A 192 -6.85 -7.67 -17.05
N SER A 193 -6.62 -6.74 -16.12
CA SER A 193 -5.33 -6.04 -15.98
C SER A 193 -4.19 -7.02 -15.71
N LEU A 194 -4.46 -8.07 -14.94
CA LEU A 194 -3.49 -9.12 -14.67
C LEU A 194 -3.09 -9.88 -15.94
N PHE A 195 -4.06 -10.30 -16.75
CA PHE A 195 -3.78 -11.01 -18.00
C PHE A 195 -3.08 -10.13 -19.05
N GLN A 196 -3.23 -8.81 -18.96
CA GLN A 196 -2.52 -7.85 -19.82
C GLN A 196 -1.09 -7.57 -19.37
N ALA A 197 -0.80 -7.69 -18.06
CA ALA A 197 0.57 -7.64 -17.57
C ALA A 197 1.33 -8.82 -18.21
N LYS A 198 2.45 -8.53 -18.89
CA LYS A 198 3.11 -9.42 -19.88
C LYS A 198 3.73 -10.71 -19.28
N SER A 199 3.44 -11.02 -18.03
CA SER A 199 4.06 -12.07 -17.22
C SER A 199 3.24 -13.37 -17.13
N PHE A 200 2.01 -13.42 -17.66
CA PHE A 200 1.23 -14.66 -17.69
C PHE A 200 1.54 -15.51 -18.93
N SER A 201 2.40 -16.52 -18.78
CA SER A 201 2.34 -17.69 -19.67
C SER A 201 1.19 -18.58 -19.21
N PHE A 202 0.36 -19.03 -20.16
CA PHE A 202 -0.84 -19.86 -19.91
C PHE A 202 -0.57 -21.19 -19.17
N GLU A 203 0.70 -21.57 -18.99
CA GLU A 203 1.11 -22.81 -18.33
C GLU A 203 0.94 -22.78 -16.80
N GLN A 204 0.95 -21.60 -16.18
CA GLN A 204 0.89 -21.46 -14.71
C GLN A 204 -0.51 -21.61 -14.10
N VAL A 205 -1.56 -21.75 -14.93
CA VAL A 205 -2.97 -21.87 -14.49
C VAL A 205 -3.46 -23.33 -14.52
N ARG A 206 -2.62 -24.30 -14.91
CA ARG A 206 -3.03 -25.69 -15.15
C ARG A 206 -2.59 -26.73 -14.09
N GLU A 207 -2.11 -26.31 -12.93
CA GLU A 207 -1.92 -27.21 -11.77
C GLU A 207 -2.96 -26.93 -10.69
#